data_AF-A0A068L8E9-F1
#
_entry.id   AF-A0A068L8E9-F1
#
_cell.length_a   1.000
_cell.length_b   1.000
_cell.length_c   1.000
_cell.angle_alpha   90.00
_cell.angle_beta   90.00
_cell.angle_gamma   90.00
#
_symmetry.space_group_name_H-M   'P 1'
#
loop_
_entity.id
_entity.type
_entity.pdbx_description
1 polymer ?
#
loop_
_entity_poly.entity_id
_entity_poly.type
_entity_poly.pdbx_seq_one_letter_code
_entity_poly.pdbx_strand_id
1 'polypeptide(L)' 'DALNALKTNLLDPNNVLQSWDATLVNPCTWFHVSCNNDNSVTRVDLGNANLTGTLVPQLGQLTNLQY' A
#
# COMPACT_ATOMS: atom_id res chain seq x y z
N ASP A 1 -4.14 -1.01 8.39
CA ASP A 1 -4.52 0.42 8.55
C ASP A 1 -3.80 1.42 7.64
N ALA A 2 -2.48 1.60 7.72
CA ALA A 2 -1.78 2.65 6.95
C ALA A 2 -1.98 2.56 5.42
N LEU A 3 -1.78 1.37 4.84
CA LEU A 3 -1.97 1.14 3.41
C LEU A 3 -3.45 1.24 2.99
N ASN A 4 -4.38 0.87 3.88
CA ASN A 4 -5.81 1.05 3.63
C ASN A 4 -6.17 2.55 3.63
N ALA A 5 -5.62 3.33 4.58
CA ALA A 5 -5.78 4.78 4.60
C ALA A 5 -5.19 5.43 3.34
N LEU A 6 -4.07 4.92 2.83
CA LEU A 6 -3.52 5.36 1.54
C LEU A 6 -4.51 5.05 0.41
N LYS A 7 -5.00 3.81 0.32
CA LYS A 7 -5.98 3.40 -0.69
C LYS A 7 -7.23 4.30 -0.69
N THR A 8 -7.78 4.63 0.48
CA THR A 8 -8.98 5.48 0.57
C THR A 8 -8.72 6.95 0.22
N ASN A 9 -7.48 7.41 0.29
CA ASN A 9 -7.08 8.79 -0.07
C ASN A 9 -6.56 8.93 -1.51
N LEU A 10 -6.41 7.81 -2.23
CA LEU A 10 -6.01 7.79 -3.63
C LEU A 10 -7.22 7.53 -4.53
N LEU A 11 -7.30 8.28 -5.62
CA LEU A 11 -8.15 7.98 -6.76
C LEU A 11 -7.42 7.01 -7.68
N ASP A 12 -8.03 5.85 -7.85
CA ASP A 12 -7.51 4.73 -8.62
C ASP A 12 -8.43 4.42 -9.82
N PRO A 13 -8.30 5.16 -10.94
CA PRO A 13 -9.16 4.96 -12.11
C PRO A 13 -8.93 3.62 -12.81
N ASN A 14 -7.77 2.98 -12.58
CA ASN A 14 -7.37 1.74 -13.23
C ASN A 14 -7.55 0.49 -12.35
N ASN A 15 -8.10 0.64 -11.14
CA ASN A 15 -8.27 -0.43 -10.17
C ASN A 15 -6.96 -1.17 -9.80
N VAL A 16 -5.83 -0.47 -9.80
CA VAL A 16 -4.50 -1.01 -9.46
C VAL A 16 -4.46 -1.48 -7.99
N LEU A 17 -5.18 -0.79 -7.10
CA LEU A 17 -5.26 -1.09 -5.66
C LEU A 17 -6.41 -2.06 -5.33
N GLN A 18 -7.00 -2.72 -6.33
CA GLN A 18 -8.16 -3.60 -6.11
C GLN A 18 -7.84 -4.75 -5.13
N SER A 19 -6.64 -5.34 -5.21
CA SER A 19 -6.21 -6.43 -4.32
C SER A 19 -5.93 -6.01 -2.89
N TRP A 20 -5.88 -4.71 -2.60
CA TRP A 20 -5.59 -4.18 -1.28
C TRP A 20 -6.83 -4.33 -0.40
N ASP A 21 -6.98 -5.50 0.19
CA ASP A 21 -8.09 -5.84 1.04
C ASP A 21 -7.66 -5.79 2.51
N ALA A 22 -8.13 -4.75 3.21
CA ALA A 22 -7.84 -4.51 4.62
C ALA A 22 -8.41 -5.59 5.56
N THR A 23 -9.30 -6.46 5.09
CA THR A 23 -9.80 -7.60 5.87
C THR A 23 -8.83 -8.78 5.88
N LEU A 24 -7.88 -8.81 4.93
CA LEU A 24 -6.82 -9.81 4.91
C LEU A 24 -5.78 -9.50 6.00
N VAL A 25 -5.36 -10.55 6.70
CA VAL A 25 -4.36 -10.47 7.78
C VAL A 25 -3.01 -9.94 7.29
N ASN A 26 -2.65 -10.20 6.04
CA ASN A 26 -1.31 -9.93 5.54
C ASN A 26 -1.33 -9.04 4.28
N PRO A 27 -0.79 -7.79 4.34
CA PRO A 27 -0.70 -6.92 3.17
C PRO A 27 0.33 -7.40 2.13
N CYS A 28 1.16 -8.39 2.46
CA CYS A 28 2.17 -8.95 1.56
C CYS A 28 1.59 -9.72 0.36
N THR A 29 0.29 -10.05 0.40
CA THR A 29 -0.40 -10.69 -0.73
C THR A 29 -0.97 -9.67 -1.71
N TRP A 30 -0.90 -8.37 -1.40
CA TRP A 30 -1.44 -7.33 -2.23
C TRP A 30 -0.50 -7.02 -3.40
N PHE A 31 -1.06 -6.72 -4.57
CA PHE A 31 -0.27 -6.23 -5.70
C PHE A 31 0.48 -4.97 -5.31
N HIS A 32 1.67 -4.82 -5.91
CA HIS A 32 2.54 -3.66 -5.68
C HIS A 32 3.08 -3.52 -4.25
N VAL A 33 2.84 -4.49 -3.37
CA VAL A 33 3.40 -4.53 -2.03
C VAL A 33 4.46 -5.63 -1.96
N SER A 34 5.61 -5.33 -1.35
CA SER A 34 6.62 -6.32 -1.04
C SER A 34 6.98 -6.28 0.44
N CYS A 35 7.20 -7.45 1.00
CA CYS A 35 7.49 -7.62 2.42
C CYS A 35 8.80 -8.36 2.64
N ASN A 36 9.33 -8.21 3.86
CA ASN A 36 10.42 -9.04 4.35
C ASN A 36 9.90 -10.39 4.90
N ASN A 37 10.83 -11.21 5.40
CA ASN A 37 10.53 -12.51 6.01
C ASN A 37 9.65 -12.42 7.28
N ASP A 38 9.60 -11.25 7.92
CA ASP A 38 8.77 -11.00 9.11
C ASP A 38 7.35 -10.52 8.75
N ASN A 39 6.96 -10.59 7.47
CA ASN A 39 5.70 -10.07 6.94
C ASN A 39 5.52 -8.55 7.15
N SER A 40 6.61 -7.82 7.29
CA SER A 40 6.59 -6.37 7.34
C SER A 40 6.77 -5.78 5.95
N VAL A 41 5.94 -4.81 5.61
CA VAL A 41 5.98 -4.09 4.34
C VAL A 41 7.30 -3.33 4.25
N THR A 42 8.08 -3.64 3.22
CA THR A 42 9.37 -3.01 2.94
C THR A 42 9.37 -2.16 1.69
N ARG A 43 8.44 -2.41 0.76
CA ARG A 43 8.31 -1.64 -0.47
C ARG A 43 6.87 -1.54 -0.95
N VAL A 44 6.51 -0.38 -1.48
CA VAL A 44 5.21 -0.13 -2.11
C VAL A 44 5.43 0.53 -3.47
N ASP A 45 5.22 -0.21 -4.55
CA ASP A 45 5.55 0.23 -5.92
C ASP A 45 4.31 0.63 -6.72
N LEU A 46 3.90 1.89 -6.58
CA LEU A 46 2.76 2.46 -7.29
C LEU A 46 3.18 3.32 -8.50
N GLY A 47 4.41 3.13 -9.00
CA GLY A 47 4.93 3.86 -10.15
C GLY A 47 4.08 3.60 -11.40
N ASN A 48 3.83 4.65 -12.19
CA ASN A 48 3.07 4.59 -13.45
C ASN A 48 1.61 4.09 -13.33
N ALA A 49 1.05 3.99 -12.11
CA ALA A 49 -0.32 3.54 -11.88
C ALA A 49 -1.38 4.63 -12.18
N ASN A 50 -0.96 5.85 -12.54
CA ASN A 50 -1.83 7.01 -12.75
C ASN A 50 -2.75 7.31 -11.54
N LEU A 51 -2.26 7.00 -10.34
CA LEU A 51 -2.95 7.31 -9.10
C LEU A 51 -2.83 8.81 -8.82
N THR A 52 -3.93 9.41 -8.36
CA THR A 52 -3.97 10.82 -7.96
C THR A 52 -4.52 10.93 -6.55
N GLY A 53 -4.13 11.93 -5.78
CA GLY A 53 -4.59 12.08 -4.39
C GLY A 53 -3.49 12.59 -3.48
N THR A 54 -3.65 12.36 -2.18
CA THR A 54 -2.70 12.83 -1.16
C THR A 54 -2.10 11.67 -0.38
N LEU A 55 -0.82 11.80 -0.06
CA LEU A 55 -0.13 10.87 0.83
C LEU A 55 -0.65 11.06 2.25
N VAL A 56 -0.81 9.95 2.95
CA VAL A 56 -1.34 9.93 4.31
C VAL A 56 -0.21 9.80 5.34
N PRO A 57 -0.25 10.53 6.47
CA PRO A 57 0.82 10.49 7.48
C PRO A 57 0.98 9.09 8.12
N GLN A 58 -0.06 8.25 8.06
CA GLN A 58 -0.05 6.88 8.54
C GLN A 58 1.00 6.02 7.84
N LEU A 59 1.45 6.39 6.63
CA LEU A 59 2.59 5.72 5.98
C LEU A 59 3.87 5.76 6.83
N GLY A 60 4.04 6.80 7.66
CA GLY A 60 5.16 6.89 8.60
C GLY A 60 5.14 5.83 9.70
N GLN A 61 4.03 5.08 9.87
CA GLN A 61 3.96 3.95 10.80
C GLN A 61 4.62 2.69 10.23
N LEU A 62 4.92 2.65 8.93
CA LEU A 62 5.61 1.54 8.28
C LEU A 62 7.12 1.65 8.56
N THR A 63 7.54 1.18 9.73
CA THR A 63 8.93 1.33 10.22
C THR A 63 9.98 0.58 9.41
N ASN A 64 9.57 -0.48 8.71
CA ASN A 64 10.45 -1.28 7.85
C ASN A 64 10.39 -0.88 6.37
N LEU A 65 9.63 0.17 6.03
CA LEU A 65 9.53 0.67 4.67
C LEU A 65 10.88 1.24 4.23
N GLN A 66 11.36 0.80 3.07
CA GLN A 66 12.66 1.17 2.50
C GLN A 66 12.54 1.82 1.13
N TYR A 67 11.55 1.41 0.32
CA TYR A 67 11.41 1.83 -1.08
C TYR A 67 9.98 2.21 -1.44
#